data_AF-A0A9W7AMW6-F1
#
_entry.id   AF-A0A9W7AMW6-F1
#
_cell.length_a   1.000
_cell.length_b   1.000
_cell.length_c   1.000
_cell.angle_alpha   90.00
_cell.angle_beta   90.00
_cell.angle_gamma   90.00
#
_symmetry.space_group_name_H-M   'P 1'
#
loop_
_entity.id
_entity.type
_entity.pdbx_description
1 polymer ?
#
loop_
_entity_poly.entity_id
_entity_poly.type
_entity_poly.pdbx_seq_one_letter_code
_entity_poly.pdbx_strand_id
1 'polypeptide(L)'
;MLVQLHHPQEVGGLPFLFSTVYSLVGSFFSVYLYTTHYDGPAKLDEGTLQVALGSLYAICLDTASDFNKTRFLSLREDEDESNSITLKWHLDIYKKWGDELIKPWTLENWTRWETEKPSWFTDDWIKGVRNEFIPFEYRVKYKKTKGRVETQN
;
A
#
# COMPACT_ATOMS: atom_id res chain seq x y z
N MET A 1 2.82 34.93 -5.87
CA MET A 1 1.84 33.96 -6.40
C MET A 1 1.51 33.01 -5.26
N LEU A 2 0.37 33.24 -4.58
CA LEU A 2 -0.08 32.46 -3.42
C LEU A 2 -0.70 31.17 -3.94
N VAL A 3 -0.05 30.03 -3.71
CA VAL A 3 -0.62 28.71 -3.97
C VAL A 3 -1.66 28.46 -2.87
N GLN A 4 -2.91 28.82 -3.14
CA GLN A 4 -4.04 28.41 -2.31
C GLN A 4 -4.37 26.95 -2.65
N LEU A 5 -3.99 26.03 -1.77
CA LEU A 5 -4.43 24.63 -1.84
C LEU A 5 -5.90 24.57 -1.42
N HIS A 6 -6.80 24.38 -2.39
CA HIS A 6 -8.23 24.21 -2.13
C HIS A 6 -8.53 22.75 -1.78
N HIS A 7 -9.50 22.55 -0.89
CA HIS A 7 -9.91 21.27 -0.32
C HIS A 7 -10.34 20.27 -1.41
N PRO A 8 -9.99 18.97 -1.31
CA PRO A 8 -10.15 17.97 -2.39
C PRO A 8 -11.59 17.69 -2.87
N GLN A 9 -12.62 18.24 -2.23
CA GLN A 9 -14.01 17.98 -2.55
C GLN A 9 -14.68 18.99 -3.49
N GLU A 10 -14.03 20.11 -3.83
CA GLU A 10 -14.65 21.12 -4.70
C GLU A 10 -13.74 21.45 -5.90
N VAL A 11 -14.15 20.95 -7.08
CA VAL A 11 -13.67 21.28 -8.44
C VAL A 11 -12.21 20.92 -8.81
N GLY A 12 -11.35 20.57 -7.86
CA GLY A 12 -9.98 20.09 -8.14
C GLY A 12 -9.84 18.56 -8.25
N GLY A 13 -10.73 17.78 -7.63
CA GLY A 13 -10.53 16.34 -7.42
C GLY A 13 -10.59 15.49 -8.69
N LEU A 14 -11.57 15.70 -9.57
CA LEU A 14 -11.73 14.95 -10.82
C LEU A 14 -10.60 15.24 -11.82
N PRO A 15 -10.27 16.51 -12.13
CA PRO A 15 -9.12 16.83 -12.97
C PRO A 15 -7.79 16.36 -12.38
N PHE A 16 -7.62 16.45 -11.06
CA PHE A 16 -6.45 15.92 -10.36
C PHE A 16 -6.37 14.39 -10.52
N LEU A 17 -7.47 13.67 -10.30
CA LEU A 17 -7.50 12.21 -10.41
C LEU A 17 -7.25 11.74 -11.86
N PHE A 18 -7.83 12.41 -12.86
CA PHE A 18 -7.51 12.14 -14.26
C PHE A 18 -6.06 12.48 -14.60
N SER A 19 -5.52 13.59 -14.10
CA SER A 19 -4.11 13.94 -14.27
C SER A 19 -3.20 12.92 -13.59
N THR A 20 -3.55 12.41 -12.41
CA THR A 20 -2.78 11.39 -11.70
C THR A 20 -2.82 10.08 -12.45
N VAL A 21 -3.99 9.62 -12.89
CA VAL A 21 -4.13 8.38 -13.67
C VAL A 21 -3.40 8.49 -15.01
N TYR A 22 -3.53 9.63 -15.71
CA TYR A 22 -2.80 9.88 -16.95
C TYR A 22 -1.29 9.91 -16.74
N SER A 23 -0.79 10.58 -15.69
CA SER A 23 0.64 10.62 -15.38
C SER A 23 1.19 9.26 -14.97
N LEU A 24 0.40 8.44 -14.27
CA LEU A 24 0.78 7.08 -13.89
C LEU A 24 0.82 6.18 -15.13
N VAL A 25 -0.29 6.05 -15.86
CA VAL A 25 -0.42 5.09 -16.97
C VAL A 25 0.29 5.57 -18.24
N GLY A 26 0.15 6.85 -18.58
CA GLY A 26 0.71 7.45 -19.79
C GLY A 26 2.24 7.40 -19.81
N SER A 27 2.88 7.60 -18.65
CA SER A 27 4.34 7.51 -18.54
C SER A 27 4.84 6.08 -18.82
N PHE A 28 4.23 5.04 -18.22
CA PHE A 28 4.61 3.66 -18.53
C PHE A 28 4.27 3.26 -19.97
N PHE A 29 3.12 3.71 -20.50
CA PHE A 29 2.71 3.42 -21.87
C PHE A 29 3.63 4.07 -22.90
N SER A 30 4.07 5.31 -22.66
CA SER A 30 5.04 5.98 -23.54
C SER A 30 6.39 5.27 -23.55
N VAL A 31 6.86 4.79 -22.39
CA VAL A 31 8.05 3.95 -22.30
C VAL A 31 7.85 2.63 -23.06
N TYR A 32 6.69 1.98 -22.93
CA TYR A 32 6.38 0.76 -23.65
C TYR A 32 6.38 0.94 -25.18
N LEU A 33 5.76 2.02 -25.68
CA LEU A 33 5.77 2.34 -27.10
C LEU A 33 7.19 2.64 -27.59
N TYR A 34 7.97 3.36 -26.77
CA TYR A 34 9.36 3.69 -27.07
C TYR A 34 10.23 2.43 -27.19
N THR A 35 10.16 1.52 -26.21
CA THR A 35 10.97 0.30 -26.23
C THR A 35 10.58 -0.67 -27.33
N THR A 36 9.29 -0.72 -27.69
CA THR A 36 8.76 -1.67 -28.67
C THR A 36 8.91 -1.18 -30.11
N HIS A 37 8.81 0.13 -30.37
CA HIS A 37 8.68 0.66 -31.73
C HIS A 37 9.79 1.62 -32.16
N TYR A 38 10.64 2.12 -31.25
CA TYR A 38 11.71 3.05 -31.61
C TYR A 38 13.09 2.38 -31.66
N ASP A 39 13.70 2.39 -32.84
CA ASP A 39 15.06 1.87 -33.07
C ASP A 39 15.96 2.88 -33.79
N GLY A 40 15.72 4.16 -33.54
CA GLY A 40 16.48 5.27 -34.14
C GLY A 40 17.80 5.56 -33.43
N PRO A 41 18.64 6.44 -34.00
CA PRO A 41 19.96 6.80 -33.45
C PRO A 41 19.90 7.52 -32.09
N ALA A 42 18.72 8.00 -31.66
CA ALA A 42 18.50 8.60 -30.35
C ALA A 42 17.90 7.60 -29.34
N LYS A 43 18.11 6.29 -29.54
CA LYS A 43 17.65 5.26 -28.60
C LYS A 43 18.42 5.41 -27.28
N LEU A 44 17.69 5.56 -26.19
CA LEU A 44 18.23 5.66 -24.84
C LEU A 44 18.91 4.34 -24.51
N ASP A 45 20.03 4.44 -23.78
CA ASP A 45 20.66 3.26 -23.22
C ASP A 45 19.77 2.63 -22.14
N GLU A 46 19.96 1.33 -21.92
CA GLU A 46 19.16 0.55 -20.97
C GLU A 46 19.28 1.10 -19.54
N GLY A 47 20.44 1.61 -19.15
CA GLY A 47 20.67 2.16 -17.81
C GLY A 47 19.81 3.41 -17.56
N THR A 48 19.79 4.34 -18.52
CA THR A 48 18.93 5.54 -18.44
C THR A 48 17.45 5.16 -18.38
N LEU A 49 17.02 4.16 -19.14
CA LEU A 49 15.65 3.67 -19.13
C LEU A 49 15.27 3.05 -17.77
N GLN A 50 16.15 2.23 -17.19
CA GLN A 50 15.93 1.61 -15.89
C GLN A 50 15.85 2.67 -14.77
N VAL A 51 16.69 3.70 -14.81
CA VAL A 51 16.65 4.82 -13.84
C VAL A 51 15.33 5.60 -13.96
N ALA A 52 14.88 5.88 -15.18
CA ALA A 52 13.60 6.56 -15.40
C ALA A 52 12.40 5.73 -14.90
N LEU A 53 12.37 4.42 -15.19
CA LEU A 53 11.32 3.53 -14.72
C LEU A 53 11.36 3.33 -13.21
N GLY A 54 12.55 3.19 -12.61
CA GLY A 54 12.72 3.03 -11.18
C GLY A 54 12.29 4.27 -10.39
N SER A 55 12.63 5.46 -10.88
CA SER A 55 12.20 6.73 -10.27
C SER A 55 10.68 6.93 -10.37
N LEU A 56 10.09 6.63 -11.52
CA LEU A 56 8.63 6.67 -11.70
C LEU A 56 7.93 5.71 -10.72
N TYR A 57 8.42 4.47 -10.60
CA TYR A 57 7.89 3.50 -9.65
C TYR A 57 7.98 3.97 -8.19
N ALA A 58 9.11 4.57 -7.80
CA ALA A 58 9.29 5.12 -6.45
C ALA A 58 8.27 6.23 -6.11
N ILE A 59 8.00 7.14 -7.06
CA ILE A 59 6.98 8.19 -6.88
C ILE A 59 5.57 7.59 -6.72
N CYS A 60 5.27 6.53 -7.49
CA CYS A 60 4.00 5.81 -7.37
C CYS A 60 3.83 5.20 -5.97
N LEU A 61 4.88 4.54 -5.46
CA LEU A 61 4.89 3.95 -4.13
C LEU A 61 4.72 5.00 -3.03
N ASP A 62 5.42 6.12 -3.11
CA ASP A 62 5.32 7.20 -2.12
C ASP A 62 3.92 7.82 -2.10
N THR A 63 3.34 8.08 -3.28
CA THR A 63 1.97 8.58 -3.39
C THR A 63 0.97 7.58 -2.82
N ALA A 64 1.13 6.28 -3.12
CA ALA A 64 0.29 5.23 -2.56
C ALA A 64 0.45 5.12 -1.04
N SER A 65 1.68 5.25 -0.53
CA SER A 65 1.99 5.24 0.90
C SER A 65 1.27 6.35 1.64
N ASP A 66 1.37 7.58 1.15
CA ASP A 66 0.75 8.75 1.79
C ASP A 66 -0.78 8.66 1.74
N PHE A 67 -1.35 8.27 0.60
CA PHE A 67 -2.79 8.06 0.49
C PHE A 67 -3.29 6.99 1.47
N ASN A 68 -2.60 5.86 1.57
CA ASN A 68 -2.99 4.79 2.49
C ASN A 68 -2.83 5.20 3.96
N LYS A 69 -1.81 5.99 4.30
CA LYS A 69 -1.64 6.55 5.64
C LYS A 69 -2.81 7.47 5.99
N THR A 70 -3.17 8.39 5.11
CA THR A 70 -4.31 9.30 5.32
C THR A 70 -5.61 8.52 5.45
N ARG A 71 -5.84 7.52 4.59
CA ARG A 71 -7.01 6.64 4.67
C ARG A 71 -7.07 5.93 6.02
N PHE A 72 -5.97 5.31 6.46
CA PHE A 72 -5.90 4.58 7.72
C PHE A 72 -6.24 5.46 8.93
N LEU A 73 -5.71 6.69 8.96
CA LEU A 73 -5.97 7.65 10.04
C LEU A 73 -7.38 8.27 9.99
N SER A 74 -8.04 8.25 8.84
CA SER A 74 -9.37 8.84 8.65
C SER A 74 -10.54 7.91 9.01
N LEU A 75 -10.28 6.60 9.09
CA LEU A 75 -11.30 5.60 9.36
C LEU A 75 -11.62 5.54 10.86
N ARG A 76 -12.89 5.29 11.18
CA ARG A 76 -13.36 5.19 12.57
C ARG A 76 -12.97 3.85 13.21
N GLU A 77 -13.04 3.79 14.54
CA GLU A 77 -12.73 2.56 15.31
C GLU A 77 -13.65 1.36 14.98
N ASP A 78 -14.86 1.59 14.48
CA ASP A 78 -15.78 0.54 14.05
C ASP A 78 -15.57 0.09 12.60
N GLU A 79 -14.64 0.73 11.87
CA GLU A 79 -14.29 0.41 10.49
C GLU A 79 -13.02 -0.45 10.39
N ASP A 80 -12.78 -1.30 11.40
CA ASP A 80 -11.61 -2.18 11.46
C ASP A 80 -11.45 -3.06 10.21
N GLU A 81 -12.56 -3.53 9.61
CA GLU A 81 -12.52 -4.29 8.36
C GLU A 81 -11.83 -3.48 7.24
N SER A 82 -12.24 -2.22 7.09
CA SER A 82 -11.69 -1.30 6.09
C SER A 82 -10.20 -1.01 6.36
N ASN A 83 -9.82 -0.85 7.62
CA ASN A 83 -8.43 -0.66 8.05
C ASN A 83 -7.57 -1.90 7.83
N SER A 84 -8.13 -3.09 8.04
CA SER A 84 -7.47 -4.39 7.87
C SER A 84 -6.91 -4.61 6.46
N ILE A 85 -7.53 -3.99 5.45
CA ILE A 85 -7.08 -4.05 4.05
C ILE A 85 -5.64 -3.55 3.92
N THR A 86 -5.21 -2.63 4.79
CA THR A 86 -3.85 -2.10 4.80
C THR A 86 -2.80 -3.20 4.88
N LEU A 87 -3.07 -4.26 5.66
CA LEU A 87 -2.17 -5.39 5.87
C LEU A 87 -2.06 -6.32 4.64
N LYS A 88 -2.93 -6.17 3.64
CA LYS A 88 -2.89 -6.93 2.39
C LYS A 88 -1.98 -6.29 1.32
N TRP A 89 -1.63 -5.02 1.50
CA TRP A 89 -0.77 -4.31 0.55
C TRP A 89 0.70 -4.73 0.68
N HIS A 90 1.50 -4.40 -0.34
CA HIS A 90 2.95 -4.62 -0.31
C HIS A 90 3.58 -3.87 0.87
N LEU A 91 4.57 -4.46 1.56
CA LEU A 91 5.26 -3.86 2.71
C LEU A 91 5.71 -2.43 2.42
N ASP A 92 6.28 -2.19 1.25
CA ASP A 92 6.83 -0.89 0.88
C ASP A 92 5.79 0.25 0.93
N ILE A 93 4.50 -0.05 0.75
CA ILE A 93 3.43 0.95 0.82
C ILE A 93 3.29 1.53 2.23
N TYR A 94 3.59 0.75 3.27
CA TYR A 94 3.46 1.22 4.64
C TYR A 94 4.72 1.05 5.47
N LYS A 95 5.84 0.70 4.86
CA LYS A 95 7.14 0.53 5.53
C LYS A 95 7.56 1.75 6.34
N LYS A 96 7.21 2.97 5.87
CA LYS A 96 7.58 4.23 6.53
C LYS A 96 6.79 4.53 7.81
N TRP A 97 5.62 3.90 8.00
CA TRP A 97 4.69 4.24 9.09
C TRP A 97 4.04 3.02 9.76
N GLY A 98 4.36 1.81 9.30
CA GLY A 98 3.74 0.57 9.76
C GLY A 98 4.10 0.22 11.20
N ASP A 99 5.35 0.45 11.61
CA ASP A 99 5.76 0.25 13.02
C ASP A 99 5.12 1.26 13.98
N GLU A 100 4.84 2.48 13.50
CA GLU A 100 4.27 3.56 14.31
C GLU A 100 2.74 3.44 14.44
N LEU A 101 2.05 3.06 13.37
CA LEU A 101 0.57 3.10 13.31
C LEU A 101 -0.06 1.72 13.23
N ILE A 102 0.35 0.90 12.25
CA ILE A 102 -0.31 -0.40 11.98
C ILE A 102 -0.01 -1.39 13.11
N LYS A 103 1.24 -1.46 13.55
CA LYS A 103 1.69 -2.42 14.55
C LYS A 103 1.03 -2.18 15.92
N PRO A 104 1.01 -0.96 16.49
CA PRO A 104 0.27 -0.74 17.73
C PRO A 104 -1.22 -1.03 17.57
N TRP A 105 -1.86 -0.56 16.49
CA TRP A 105 -3.28 -0.80 16.23
C TRP A 105 -3.62 -2.30 16.16
N THR A 106 -2.83 -3.08 15.41
CA THR A 106 -3.04 -4.54 15.33
C THR A 106 -2.84 -5.21 16.67
N LEU A 107 -1.79 -4.87 17.42
CA LEU A 107 -1.50 -5.48 18.72
C LEU A 107 -2.58 -5.15 19.77
N GLU A 108 -3.09 -3.92 19.77
CA GLU A 108 -4.15 -3.47 20.68
C GLU A 108 -5.48 -4.17 20.41
N ASN A 109 -5.83 -4.36 19.13
CA ASN A 109 -7.14 -4.87 18.74
C ASN A 109 -7.19 -6.40 18.56
N TRP A 110 -6.05 -7.09 18.46
CA TRP A 110 -6.01 -8.52 18.15
C TRP A 110 -6.84 -9.39 19.10
N THR A 111 -6.74 -9.12 20.41
CA THR A 111 -7.46 -9.87 21.43
C THR A 111 -8.98 -9.68 21.33
N ARG A 112 -9.41 -8.46 20.96
CA ARG A 112 -10.82 -8.16 20.67
C ARG A 112 -11.29 -8.99 19.48
N TRP A 113 -10.56 -8.95 18.36
CA TRP A 113 -10.92 -9.69 17.14
C TRP A 113 -10.97 -11.21 17.34
N GLU A 114 -10.06 -11.77 18.13
CA GLU A 114 -10.09 -13.20 18.48
C GLU A 114 -11.29 -13.60 19.34
N THR A 115 -11.78 -12.68 20.18
CA THR A 115 -12.95 -12.89 21.03
C THR A 115 -14.25 -12.73 20.24
N GLU A 116 -14.37 -11.63 19.50
CA GLU A 116 -15.57 -11.26 18.75
C GLU A 116 -15.72 -12.04 17.44
N LYS A 117 -14.60 -12.50 16.86
CA LYS A 117 -14.53 -13.22 15.58
C LYS A 117 -15.34 -12.53 14.48
N PRO A 118 -15.00 -11.27 14.13
CA PRO A 118 -15.72 -10.58 13.06
C PRO A 118 -15.55 -11.35 11.73
N SER A 119 -16.54 -11.23 10.84
CA SER A 119 -16.64 -12.02 9.60
C SER A 119 -15.40 -11.91 8.69
N TRP A 120 -14.67 -10.80 8.74
CA TRP A 120 -13.47 -10.56 7.95
C TRP A 120 -12.19 -11.17 8.57
N PHE A 121 -12.18 -11.47 9.87
CA PHE A 121 -11.06 -12.04 10.61
C PHE A 121 -10.99 -13.56 10.43
N THR A 122 -10.80 -13.96 9.18
CA THR A 122 -10.77 -15.36 8.74
C THR A 122 -9.35 -15.94 8.79
N ASP A 123 -9.25 -17.27 8.74
CA ASP A 123 -7.95 -17.95 8.67
C ASP A 123 -7.12 -17.51 7.46
N ASP A 124 -7.78 -17.26 6.32
CA ASP A 124 -7.11 -16.81 5.11
C ASP A 124 -6.64 -15.35 5.22
N TRP A 125 -7.41 -14.49 5.87
CA TRP A 125 -6.95 -13.14 6.21
C TRP A 125 -5.74 -13.20 7.14
N ILE A 126 -5.81 -13.99 8.22
CA ILE A 126 -4.73 -14.14 9.20
C ILE A 126 -3.45 -14.61 8.51
N LYS A 127 -3.52 -15.62 7.62
CA LYS A 127 -2.37 -16.11 6.85
C LYS A 127 -1.65 -15.01 6.06
N GLY A 128 -2.39 -14.02 5.55
CA GLY A 128 -1.84 -12.91 4.77
C GLY A 128 -1.13 -11.83 5.62
N VAL A 129 -1.46 -11.71 6.90
CA VAL A 129 -0.84 -10.72 7.80
C VAL A 129 0.63 -11.09 8.06
N ARG A 130 1.57 -10.15 8.06
CA ARG A 130 2.96 -10.44 8.45
C ARG A 130 3.12 -10.68 9.94
N ASN A 131 4.08 -11.52 10.33
CA ASN A 131 4.27 -11.94 11.73
C ASN A 131 4.52 -10.76 12.70
N GLU A 132 5.20 -9.71 12.23
CA GLU A 132 5.48 -8.50 13.01
C GLU A 132 4.22 -7.77 13.52
N PHE A 133 3.07 -7.97 12.87
CA PHE A 133 1.77 -7.38 13.22
C PHE A 133 0.85 -8.32 14.00
N ILE A 134 1.31 -9.52 14.35
CA ILE A 134 0.52 -10.50 15.11
C ILE A 134 1.15 -10.62 16.50
N PRO A 135 0.40 -10.51 17.60
CA PRO A 135 0.96 -10.73 18.93
C PRO A 135 1.53 -12.14 19.09
N PHE A 136 2.59 -12.27 19.90
CA PHE A 136 3.41 -13.48 19.96
C PHE A 136 2.60 -14.74 20.33
N GLU A 137 1.71 -14.62 21.31
CA GLU A 137 0.83 -15.68 21.78
C GLU A 137 -0.06 -16.24 20.66
N TYR A 138 -0.58 -15.36 19.80
CA TYR A 138 -1.40 -15.77 18.66
C TYR A 138 -0.56 -16.35 17.53
N ARG A 139 0.67 -15.87 17.30
CA ARG A 139 1.61 -16.52 16.36
C ARG A 139 1.86 -17.97 16.74
N VAL A 140 2.17 -18.23 18.02
CA VAL A 140 2.38 -19.59 18.53
C VAL A 140 1.11 -20.43 18.40
N LYS A 141 -0.06 -19.86 18.73
CA LYS A 141 -1.37 -20.51 18.57
C LYS A 141 -1.58 -20.94 17.12
N TYR A 142 -1.48 -20.02 16.15
CA TYR A 142 -1.76 -20.30 14.74
C TYR A 142 -0.72 -21.20 14.07
N LYS A 143 0.54 -21.17 14.52
CA LYS A 143 1.54 -22.15 14.07
C LYS A 143 1.10 -23.58 14.42
N LYS A 144 0.56 -23.78 15.62
CA LYS A 144 0.08 -25.09 16.09
C LYS A 144 -1.26 -25.50 15.48
N THR A 145 -2.21 -24.57 15.37
CA THR A 145 -3.60 -24.90 14.97
C THR A 145 -3.90 -24.71 13.49
N LYS A 146 -3.18 -23.81 12.79
CA LYS A 146 -3.46 -23.41 11.40
C LYS A 146 -2.30 -23.67 10.44
N GLY A 147 -1.25 -24.37 10.88
CA GLY A 147 -0.11 -24.74 10.05
C GLY A 147 0.66 -23.53 9.49
N ARG A 148 0.61 -22.38 10.18
CA ARG A 148 1.25 -21.15 9.71
C ARG A 148 2.77 -21.32 9.66
N VAL A 149 3.35 -21.06 8.48
CA VAL A 149 4.80 -21.02 8.28
C VAL A 149 5.31 -19.64 8.70
N GLU A 150 6.40 -19.60 9.46
CA GLU A 150 7.09 -18.35 9.76
C GLU A 150 7.77 -17.84 8.50
N THR A 151 7.10 -16.99 7.72
CA THR A 151 7.77 -16.23 6.68
C THR A 151 8.62 -15.14 7.33
N GLN A 152 9.94 -15.30 7.23
CA GLN A 152 10.90 -14.22 7.39
C GLN A 152 10.82 -13.35 6.14
N ASN A 153 10.39 -12.10 6.29
CA ASN A 153 10.68 -11.01 5.37
C ASN A 153 11.17 -9.85 6.21
#